data_AF-A0A550D1R8-F1
#
_entry.id   AF-A0A550D1R8-F1
#
_cell.length_a   1.000
_cell.length_b   1.000
_cell.length_c   1.000
_cell.angle_alpha   90.00
_cell.angle_beta   90.00
_cell.angle_gamma   90.00
#
_symmetry.space_group_name_H-M   'P 1'
#
loop_
_entity.id
_entity.type
_entity.pdbx_description
1 polymer ?
#
loop_
_entity_poly.entity_id
_entity_poly.type
_entity_poly.pdbx_seq_one_letter_code
_entity_poly.pdbx_strand_id
1 'polypeptide(L)'
;PPTILSRFDLIFILKDQPSEQDKELANYIVDVHSGKVSRNIIEMDLLKKYIAYARKYVSPKITEEAKKLIVDFFVEMRKKSMDSPDSPILITPRQLESLIRLSEAYAKMALKPIVTKEDAERAINIMRLFLESVGVDIESGKIDIDTIMTGKPKSAREKMMKILEIIDSLAGSNDCAKVKDVEKEAQQIGIDKSTVEKLIIDMRKSGIIYESKPECYKKV
;
A
#
# COMPACT_ATOMS: atom_id res chain seq x y z
N PRO A 1 22.53 -13.09 -16.69
CA PRO A 1 22.37 -11.68 -17.10
C PRO A 1 21.18 -11.04 -16.35
N PRO A 2 21.32 -9.86 -15.70
CA PRO A 2 20.16 -9.18 -15.16
C PRO A 2 19.20 -8.85 -16.31
N THR A 3 17.93 -9.18 -16.13
CA THR A 3 16.88 -9.01 -17.14
C THR A 3 16.68 -7.51 -17.45
N ILE A 4 16.26 -7.17 -18.67
CA ILE A 4 15.97 -5.77 -19.07
C ILE A 4 14.99 -5.10 -18.09
N LEU A 5 14.11 -5.87 -17.48
CA LEU A 5 13.15 -5.45 -16.45
C LEU A 5 13.83 -4.76 -15.25
N SER A 6 15.04 -5.18 -14.85
CA SER A 6 15.74 -4.55 -13.72
C SER A 6 16.34 -3.18 -14.05
N ARG A 7 16.22 -2.72 -15.31
CA ARG A 7 16.72 -1.40 -15.75
C ARG A 7 15.67 -0.30 -15.68
N PHE A 8 14.42 -0.64 -15.41
CA PHE A 8 13.39 0.34 -15.17
C PHE A 8 13.31 0.65 -13.68
N ASP A 9 13.06 1.91 -13.37
CA ASP A 9 12.88 2.33 -11.97
C ASP A 9 11.47 1.98 -11.48
N LEU A 10 10.46 2.08 -12.34
CA LEU A 10 9.06 1.71 -12.08
C LEU A 10 8.47 1.03 -13.31
N ILE A 11 7.66 -0.02 -13.13
CA ILE A 11 6.91 -0.69 -14.20
C ILE A 11 5.45 -0.81 -13.77
N PHE A 12 4.54 -0.12 -14.44
CA PHE A 12 3.11 -0.23 -14.16
C PHE A 12 2.44 -1.16 -15.18
N ILE A 13 1.79 -2.22 -14.69
CA ILE A 13 1.00 -3.13 -15.52
C ILE A 13 -0.42 -2.58 -15.64
N LEU A 14 -0.78 -2.12 -16.84
CA LEU A 14 -2.15 -1.71 -17.15
C LEU A 14 -2.92 -2.94 -17.62
N LYS A 15 -3.91 -3.37 -16.83
CA LYS A 15 -4.82 -4.46 -17.18
C LYS A 15 -6.08 -3.85 -17.79
N ASP A 16 -6.40 -4.27 -19.00
CA ASP A 16 -7.69 -3.96 -19.61
C ASP A 16 -8.76 -4.87 -19.01
N GLN A 17 -9.71 -4.29 -18.29
CA GLN A 17 -10.81 -5.02 -17.65
C GLN A 17 -12.11 -4.32 -18.01
N PRO A 18 -13.09 -5.04 -18.58
CA PRO A 18 -14.36 -4.43 -18.95
C PRO A 18 -15.07 -3.93 -17.70
N SER A 19 -15.52 -2.68 -17.74
CA SER A 19 -16.07 -2.00 -16.58
C SER A 19 -17.23 -1.07 -16.97
N GLU A 20 -18.05 -0.67 -15.99
CA GLU A 20 -19.08 0.36 -16.21
C GLU A 20 -18.49 1.71 -16.67
N GLN A 21 -17.19 1.93 -16.44
CA GLN A 21 -16.47 3.13 -16.88
C GLN A 21 -16.21 3.13 -18.39
N ASP A 22 -16.33 1.99 -19.07
CA ASP A 22 -16.11 1.87 -20.51
C ASP A 22 -17.12 2.72 -21.29
N LYS A 23 -18.34 2.86 -20.75
CA LYS A 23 -19.38 3.73 -21.31
C LYS A 23 -18.99 5.21 -21.22
N GLU A 24 -18.40 5.62 -20.10
CA GLU A 24 -17.91 6.99 -19.92
C GLU A 24 -16.73 7.28 -20.85
N LEU A 25 -15.79 6.34 -20.95
CA LEU A 25 -14.65 6.43 -21.87
C LEU A 25 -15.12 6.52 -23.33
N ALA A 26 -16.08 5.68 -23.74
CA ALA A 26 -16.62 5.68 -25.09
C ALA A 26 -17.31 7.02 -25.41
N ASN A 27 -18.15 7.53 -24.50
CA ASN A 27 -18.79 8.85 -24.66
C ASN A 27 -17.74 9.96 -24.76
N TYR A 28 -16.71 9.93 -23.93
CA TYR A 28 -15.61 10.90 -23.98
C TYR A 28 -14.89 10.89 -25.33
N ILE A 29 -14.58 9.72 -25.89
CA ILE A 29 -13.92 9.59 -27.20
C ILE A 29 -14.79 10.17 -28.32
N VAL A 30 -16.09 9.90 -28.29
CA VAL A 30 -17.06 10.44 -29.27
C VAL A 30 -17.17 11.97 -29.13
N ASP A 31 -17.22 12.49 -27.92
CA ASP A 31 -17.30 13.93 -27.65
C ASP A 31 -16.03 14.66 -28.13
N VAL A 32 -14.85 14.09 -27.92
CA VAL A 32 -13.58 14.62 -28.46
C VAL A 32 -13.60 14.65 -29.99
N HIS A 33 -14.02 13.57 -30.65
CA HIS A 33 -14.11 13.51 -32.12
C HIS A 33 -15.17 14.45 -32.70
N SER A 34 -16.25 14.71 -31.96
CA SER A 34 -17.29 15.65 -32.36
C SER A 34 -16.90 17.12 -32.17
N GLY A 35 -15.68 17.39 -31.69
CA GLY A 35 -15.16 18.75 -31.45
C GLY A 35 -15.77 19.45 -30.24
N LYS A 36 -16.53 18.74 -29.39
CA LYS A 36 -17.18 19.30 -28.20
C LYS A 36 -16.24 19.44 -27.01
N VAL A 37 -15.12 18.73 -27.00
CA VAL A 37 -14.19 18.73 -25.86
C VAL A 37 -12.94 19.52 -26.18
N SER A 38 -12.89 20.75 -25.68
CA SER A 38 -11.63 21.43 -25.40
C SER A 38 -11.79 22.20 -24.09
N ARG A 39 -11.46 21.53 -23.00
CA ARG A 39 -11.12 22.21 -21.74
C ARG A 39 -9.77 21.72 -21.30
N ASN A 40 -8.74 22.20 -22.00
CA ASN A 40 -7.43 22.25 -21.39
C ASN A 40 -7.56 23.18 -20.16
N ILE A 41 -7.61 22.59 -18.96
CA ILE A 41 -7.65 23.35 -17.70
C ILE A 41 -6.42 24.26 -17.58
N ILE A 42 -5.31 23.87 -18.24
CA ILE A 42 -4.06 24.60 -18.31
C ILE A 42 -3.64 24.72 -19.78
N GLU A 43 -3.28 25.93 -20.20
CA GLU A 43 -2.74 26.15 -21.54
C GLU A 43 -1.45 25.35 -21.77
N MET A 44 -1.36 24.71 -22.94
CA MET A 44 -0.23 23.84 -23.28
C MET A 44 1.12 24.57 -23.26
N ASP A 45 1.14 25.84 -23.70
CA ASP A 45 2.35 26.67 -23.69
C ASP A 45 2.81 27.00 -22.27
N LEU A 46 1.86 27.31 -21.37
CA LEU A 46 2.14 27.54 -19.96
C LEU A 46 2.73 26.29 -19.29
N LEU A 47 2.13 25.12 -19.51
CA LEU A 47 2.63 23.85 -18.95
C LEU A 47 4.06 23.55 -19.41
N LYS A 48 4.37 23.75 -20.71
CA LYS A 48 5.72 23.58 -21.26
C LYS A 48 6.72 24.52 -20.60
N LYS A 49 6.38 25.80 -20.47
CA LYS A 49 7.21 26.81 -19.80
C LYS A 49 7.42 26.47 -18.32
N TYR A 50 6.39 25.99 -17.64
CA TYR A 50 6.45 25.56 -16.24
C TYR A 50 7.43 24.40 -16.03
N ILE A 51 7.32 23.34 -16.85
CA ILE A 51 8.23 22.19 -16.79
C ILE A 51 9.67 22.62 -17.08
N ALA A 52 9.89 23.46 -18.10
CA ALA A 52 11.21 23.97 -18.44
C ALA A 52 11.82 24.79 -17.29
N TYR A 53 11.02 25.64 -16.65
CA TYR A 53 11.42 26.44 -15.50
C TYR A 53 11.80 25.54 -14.32
N ALA A 54 10.93 24.60 -13.92
CA ALA A 54 11.18 23.67 -12.83
C ALA A 54 12.47 22.86 -13.02
N ARG A 55 12.72 22.38 -14.25
CA ARG A 55 13.93 21.60 -14.57
C ARG A 55 15.21 22.44 -14.52
N LYS A 56 15.15 23.71 -14.91
CA LYS A 56 16.32 24.59 -15.04
C LYS A 56 16.70 25.26 -13.71
N TYR A 57 15.72 25.66 -12.92
CA TYR A 57 15.94 26.56 -11.78
C TYR A 57 15.76 25.91 -10.42
N VAL A 58 15.19 24.70 -10.34
CA VAL A 58 14.89 24.04 -9.06
C VAL A 58 15.71 22.77 -8.91
N SER A 59 16.56 22.74 -7.88
CA SER A 59 17.36 21.58 -7.49
C SER A 59 17.13 21.30 -6.01
N PRO A 60 16.07 20.54 -5.67
CA PRO A 60 15.68 20.33 -4.28
C PRO A 60 16.76 19.60 -3.48
N LYS A 61 16.97 19.99 -2.22
CA LYS A 61 17.83 19.26 -1.28
C LYS A 61 17.01 18.42 -0.32
N ILE A 62 17.45 17.20 -0.07
CA ILE A 62 16.74 16.26 0.81
C ILE A 62 16.96 16.66 2.27
N THR A 63 15.87 16.72 3.04
CA THR A 63 15.94 16.93 4.49
C THR A 63 16.28 15.63 5.22
N GLU A 64 16.82 15.72 6.44
CA GLU A 64 17.14 14.52 7.24
C GLU A 64 15.88 13.69 7.55
N GLU A 65 14.72 14.32 7.70
CA GLU A 65 13.44 13.63 7.90
C GLU A 65 13.04 12.78 6.68
N ALA A 66 13.11 13.35 5.48
CA ALA A 66 12.81 12.64 4.23
C ALA A 66 13.81 11.52 3.98
N LYS A 67 15.10 11.77 4.23
CA LYS A 67 16.18 10.79 4.14
C LYS A 67 15.93 9.58 5.04
N LYS A 68 15.55 9.82 6.30
CA LYS A 68 15.22 8.75 7.24
C LYS A 68 14.10 7.85 6.71
N LEU A 69 13.00 8.44 6.24
CA LEU A 69 11.89 7.68 5.66
C LEU A 69 12.29 6.83 4.47
N ILE A 70 13.06 7.41 3.54
CA ILE A 70 13.51 6.72 2.32
C ILE A 70 14.39 5.50 2.69
N VAL A 71 15.29 5.67 3.66
CA VAL A 71 16.15 4.59 4.15
C VAL A 71 15.35 3.51 4.87
N ASP A 72 14.45 3.90 5.78
CA ASP A 72 13.63 2.97 6.55
C ASP A 72 12.77 2.11 5.61
N PHE A 73 12.12 2.73 4.62
CA PHE A 73 11.31 2.03 3.62
C PHE A 73 12.16 1.10 2.73
N PHE A 74 13.34 1.53 2.30
CA PHE A 74 14.24 0.68 1.50
C PHE A 74 14.65 -0.60 2.26
N VAL A 75 14.96 -0.46 3.56
CA VAL A 75 15.30 -1.61 4.42
C VAL A 75 14.10 -2.54 4.57
N GLU A 76 12.90 -2.01 4.78
CA GLU A 76 11.67 -2.79 4.86
C GLU A 76 11.41 -3.57 3.57
N MET A 77 11.44 -2.89 2.42
CA MET A 77 11.26 -3.47 1.10
C MET A 77 12.28 -4.59 0.83
N ARG A 78 13.53 -4.41 1.23
CA ARG A 78 14.59 -5.42 1.06
C ARG A 78 14.35 -6.65 1.93
N LYS A 79 13.88 -6.49 3.17
CA LYS A 79 13.53 -7.61 4.06
C LYS A 79 12.40 -8.46 3.47
N LYS A 80 11.30 -7.81 3.07
CA LYS A 80 10.12 -8.51 2.51
C LYS A 80 10.42 -9.24 1.20
N SER A 81 11.31 -8.68 0.38
CA SER A 81 11.79 -9.38 -0.83
C SER A 81 12.59 -10.65 -0.54
N MET A 82 13.20 -10.79 0.63
CA MET A 82 13.86 -12.05 1.02
C MET A 82 12.85 -13.10 1.46
N ASP A 83 11.74 -12.68 2.06
CA ASP A 83 10.65 -13.56 2.50
C ASP A 83 9.76 -14.03 1.33
N SER A 84 9.85 -13.36 0.17
CA SER A 84 9.13 -13.69 -1.07
C SER A 84 10.11 -14.09 -2.19
N PRO A 85 10.68 -15.32 -2.15
CA PRO A 85 11.68 -15.78 -3.12
C PRO A 85 11.15 -15.90 -4.57
N ASP A 86 9.83 -15.97 -4.75
CA ASP A 86 9.18 -16.00 -6.07
C ASP A 86 8.95 -14.61 -6.68
N SER A 87 9.38 -13.52 -6.00
CA SER A 87 9.29 -12.18 -6.55
C SER A 87 10.08 -12.07 -7.87
N PRO A 88 9.44 -11.64 -8.97
CA PRO A 88 10.13 -11.47 -10.25
C PRO A 88 11.10 -10.28 -10.24
N ILE A 89 11.04 -9.42 -9.22
CA ILE A 89 11.89 -8.22 -9.09
C ILE A 89 12.80 -8.33 -7.89
N LEU A 90 14.11 -8.29 -8.16
CA LEU A 90 15.14 -8.20 -7.15
C LEU A 90 15.25 -6.76 -6.63
N ILE A 91 15.17 -6.60 -5.30
CA ILE A 91 15.40 -5.33 -4.65
C ILE A 91 16.90 -5.04 -4.57
N THR A 92 17.35 -4.00 -5.29
CA THR A 92 18.75 -3.58 -5.39
C THR A 92 18.93 -2.13 -4.92
N PRO A 93 20.17 -1.66 -4.63
CA PRO A 93 20.42 -0.25 -4.29
C PRO A 93 19.89 0.76 -5.31
N ARG A 94 19.69 0.34 -6.58
CA ARG A 94 19.06 1.17 -7.60
C ARG A 94 17.64 1.63 -7.22
N GLN A 95 16.91 0.83 -6.45
CA GLN A 95 15.57 1.22 -6.00
C GLN A 95 15.62 2.35 -4.96
N LEU A 96 16.70 2.41 -4.16
CA LEU A 96 16.96 3.55 -3.27
C LEU A 96 17.22 4.83 -4.09
N GLU A 97 18.06 4.74 -5.13
CA GLU A 97 18.30 5.86 -6.04
C GLU A 97 17.03 6.30 -6.78
N SER A 98 16.13 5.36 -7.06
CA SER A 98 14.83 5.63 -7.69
C SER A 98 13.91 6.38 -6.74
N LEU A 99 13.81 5.97 -5.48
CA LEU A 99 13.06 6.68 -4.44
C LEU A 99 13.56 8.11 -4.24
N ILE A 100 14.88 8.30 -4.22
CA ILE A 100 15.50 9.63 -4.14
C ILE A 100 15.06 10.49 -5.33
N ARG A 101 15.23 10.00 -6.56
CA ARG A 101 14.85 10.71 -7.78
C ARG A 101 13.36 11.06 -7.83
N LEU A 102 12.49 10.14 -7.39
CA LEU A 102 11.04 10.39 -7.31
C LEU A 102 10.70 11.47 -6.28
N SER A 103 11.32 11.43 -5.11
CA SER A 103 11.09 12.42 -4.04
C SER A 103 11.54 13.82 -4.47
N GLU A 104 12.71 13.92 -5.12
CA GLU A 104 13.19 15.16 -5.73
C GLU A 104 12.29 15.64 -6.87
N ALA A 105 11.75 14.73 -7.69
CA ALA A 105 10.84 15.09 -8.75
C ALA A 105 9.52 15.70 -8.22
N TYR A 106 8.97 15.16 -7.13
CA TYR A 106 7.81 15.74 -6.46
C TYR A 106 8.07 17.16 -5.97
N ALA A 107 9.17 17.36 -5.25
CA ALA A 107 9.56 18.67 -4.76
C ALA A 107 9.80 19.66 -5.91
N LYS A 108 10.49 19.21 -6.98
CA LYS A 108 10.78 20.00 -8.18
C LYS A 108 9.51 20.40 -8.93
N MET A 109 8.55 19.50 -9.08
CA MET A 109 7.26 19.79 -9.72
C MET A 109 6.46 20.83 -8.94
N ALA A 110 6.63 20.90 -7.62
CA ALA A 110 6.04 21.93 -6.76
C ALA A 110 6.92 23.17 -6.60
N LEU A 111 8.01 23.29 -7.36
CA LEU A 111 9.02 24.36 -7.27
C LEU A 111 9.66 24.53 -5.88
N LYS A 112 9.66 23.47 -5.06
CA LYS A 112 10.24 23.51 -3.71
C LYS A 112 11.77 23.37 -3.77
N PRO A 113 12.51 24.17 -2.98
CA PRO A 113 13.97 24.06 -2.89
C PRO A 113 14.44 22.91 -1.99
N ILE A 114 13.52 22.26 -1.28
CA ILE A 114 13.79 21.15 -0.37
C ILE A 114 12.77 20.03 -0.59
N VAL A 115 13.21 18.80 -0.40
CA VAL A 115 12.33 17.62 -0.37
C VAL A 115 11.79 17.47 1.05
N THR A 116 10.48 17.58 1.22
CA THR A 116 9.85 17.43 2.53
C THR A 116 9.54 15.96 2.82
N LYS A 117 9.22 15.66 4.08
CA LYS A 117 8.71 14.35 4.50
C LYS A 117 7.56 13.86 3.61
N GLU A 118 6.63 14.76 3.31
CA GLU A 118 5.44 14.50 2.49
C GLU A 118 5.79 14.13 1.03
N ASP A 119 6.86 14.71 0.46
CA ASP A 119 7.32 14.33 -0.89
C ASP A 119 7.89 12.92 -0.92
N ALA A 120 8.64 12.55 0.14
CA ALA A 120 9.14 11.20 0.31
C ALA A 120 7.99 10.20 0.50
N GLU A 121 6.98 10.53 1.30
CA GLU A 121 5.78 9.69 1.47
C GLU A 121 5.05 9.44 0.14
N ARG A 122 4.92 10.47 -0.72
CA ARG A 122 4.35 10.32 -2.06
C ARG A 122 5.19 9.43 -2.98
N ALA A 123 6.52 9.61 -2.98
CA ALA A 123 7.43 8.77 -3.76
C ALA A 123 7.37 7.30 -3.32
N ILE A 124 7.32 7.07 -2.00
CA ILE A 124 7.15 5.73 -1.42
C ILE A 124 5.81 5.14 -1.85
N ASN A 125 4.72 5.93 -1.86
CA ASN A 125 3.41 5.46 -2.30
C ASN A 125 3.43 4.95 -3.75
N ILE A 126 4.06 5.69 -4.67
CA ILE A 126 4.24 5.25 -6.07
C ILE A 126 5.04 3.93 -6.14
N MET A 127 6.12 3.83 -5.36
CA MET A 127 6.93 2.61 -5.31
C MET A 127 6.14 1.41 -4.76
N ARG A 128 5.25 1.65 -3.79
CA ARG A 128 4.32 0.64 -3.25
C ARG A 128 3.39 0.09 -4.32
N LEU A 129 2.69 0.98 -5.04
CA LEU A 129 1.80 0.61 -6.14
C LEU A 129 2.52 -0.16 -7.25
N PHE A 130 3.77 0.21 -7.55
CA PHE A 130 4.60 -0.54 -8.49
C PHE A 130 4.84 -1.97 -7.99
N LEU A 131 5.28 -2.12 -6.74
CA LEU A 131 5.60 -3.42 -6.17
C LEU A 131 4.36 -4.32 -6.05
N GLU A 132 3.20 -3.76 -5.68
CA GLU A 132 1.92 -4.47 -5.72
C GLU A 132 1.57 -4.95 -7.12
N SER A 133 1.76 -4.11 -8.15
CA SER A 133 1.45 -4.47 -9.54
C SER A 133 2.25 -5.66 -10.07
N VAL A 134 3.43 -5.91 -9.48
CA VAL A 134 4.31 -7.04 -9.83
C VAL A 134 4.19 -8.23 -8.87
N GLY A 135 3.20 -8.19 -7.97
CA GLY A 135 2.93 -9.27 -7.01
C GLY A 135 3.83 -9.27 -5.78
N VAL A 136 4.56 -8.18 -5.53
CA VAL A 136 5.29 -7.97 -4.27
C VAL A 136 4.35 -7.26 -3.31
N ASP A 137 3.71 -8.03 -2.45
CA ASP A 137 2.88 -7.49 -1.40
C ASP A 137 3.78 -6.94 -0.27
N ILE A 138 4.11 -5.65 -0.35
CA ILE A 138 4.80 -4.96 0.75
C ILE A 138 3.85 -4.77 1.93
N GLU A 139 2.55 -4.88 1.77
CA GLU A 139 1.58 -4.79 2.86
C GLU A 139 1.43 -6.12 3.62
N SER A 140 1.84 -7.25 3.06
CA SER A 140 1.70 -8.62 3.64
C SER A 140 2.29 -8.86 5.02
N GLY A 141 3.01 -7.89 5.61
CA GLY A 141 3.45 -7.92 7.01
C GLY A 141 2.53 -7.18 8.00
N LYS A 142 1.56 -6.43 7.50
CA LYS A 142 0.53 -5.72 8.28
C LYS A 142 -0.77 -5.76 7.49
N ILE A 143 -1.61 -6.72 7.84
CA ILE A 143 -3.05 -6.70 7.51
C ILE A 143 -3.53 -5.26 7.67
N ASP A 144 -4.08 -4.70 6.60
CA ASP A 144 -4.61 -3.35 6.59
C ASP A 144 -5.96 -3.33 7.32
N ILE A 145 -5.84 -3.47 8.64
CA ILE A 145 -6.93 -3.50 9.59
C ILE A 145 -7.76 -2.21 9.46
N ASP A 146 -7.15 -1.09 9.09
CA ASP A 146 -7.86 0.18 8.93
C ASP A 146 -8.81 0.19 7.73
N THR A 147 -8.46 -0.43 6.60
CA THR A 147 -9.32 -0.53 5.42
C THR A 147 -10.54 -1.43 5.68
N ILE A 148 -10.37 -2.54 6.39
CA ILE A 148 -11.47 -3.45 6.80
C ILE A 148 -12.28 -2.89 7.98
N MET A 149 -11.67 -2.08 8.86
CA MET A 149 -12.33 -1.49 10.02
C MET A 149 -13.02 -0.15 9.75
N THR A 150 -12.89 0.41 8.54
CA THR A 150 -13.63 1.62 8.14
C THR A 150 -15.14 1.42 8.39
N GLY A 151 -15.76 2.32 9.17
CA GLY A 151 -17.17 2.22 9.56
C GLY A 151 -17.51 1.53 10.89
N LYS A 152 -16.56 0.83 11.56
CA LYS A 152 -16.80 0.27 12.91
C LYS A 152 -16.44 1.25 14.03
N PRO A 153 -17.21 1.30 15.14
CA PRO A 153 -16.92 2.15 16.30
C PRO A 153 -15.53 1.88 16.89
N LYS A 154 -14.87 2.91 17.42
CA LYS A 154 -13.53 2.82 18.05
C LYS A 154 -13.44 1.70 19.09
N SER A 155 -14.48 1.53 19.91
CA SER A 155 -14.55 0.47 20.92
C SER A 155 -14.60 -0.95 20.35
N ALA A 156 -15.18 -1.13 19.15
CA ALA A 156 -15.21 -2.42 18.47
C ALA A 156 -13.85 -2.73 17.80
N ARG A 157 -13.17 -1.70 17.29
CA ARG A 157 -11.81 -1.82 16.72
C ARG A 157 -10.80 -2.28 17.77
N GLU A 158 -10.82 -1.65 18.95
CA GLU A 158 -9.92 -2.01 20.06
C GLU A 158 -10.14 -3.46 20.53
N LYS A 159 -11.39 -3.93 20.57
CA LYS A 159 -11.71 -5.33 20.92
C LYS A 159 -11.25 -6.32 19.84
N MET A 160 -11.40 -5.99 18.56
CA MET A 160 -10.89 -6.81 17.46
C MET A 160 -9.37 -6.94 17.49
N MET A 161 -8.64 -5.84 17.73
CA MET A 161 -7.18 -5.87 17.84
C MET A 161 -6.70 -6.83 18.93
N LYS A 162 -7.31 -6.75 20.11
CA LYS A 162 -6.98 -7.64 21.24
C LYS A 162 -7.25 -9.11 20.92
N ILE A 163 -8.35 -9.41 20.23
CA ILE A 163 -8.67 -10.79 19.83
C ILE A 163 -7.67 -11.30 18.77
N LEU A 164 -7.24 -10.46 17.84
CA LEU A 164 -6.21 -10.83 16.86
C LEU A 164 -4.87 -11.13 17.53
N GLU A 165 -4.46 -10.32 18.51
CA GLU A 165 -3.24 -10.57 19.29
C GLU A 165 -3.32 -11.90 20.05
N ILE A 166 -4.47 -12.22 20.66
CA ILE A 166 -4.71 -13.52 21.32
C ILE A 166 -4.59 -14.67 20.31
N ILE A 167 -5.22 -14.56 19.14
CA ILE A 167 -5.15 -15.58 18.09
C ILE A 167 -3.72 -15.80 17.61
N ASP A 168 -2.94 -14.72 17.42
CA ASP A 168 -1.54 -14.77 17.00
C ASP A 168 -0.67 -15.45 18.08
N SER A 169 -0.85 -15.07 19.35
CA SER A 169 -0.13 -15.64 20.49
C SER A 169 -0.40 -17.15 20.66
N LEU A 170 -1.67 -17.55 20.56
CA LEU A 170 -2.09 -18.93 20.68
C LEU A 170 -1.65 -19.78 19.47
N ALA A 171 -1.67 -19.22 18.26
CA ALA A 171 -1.19 -19.88 17.04
C ALA A 171 0.35 -19.90 16.91
N GLY A 172 1.06 -19.05 17.66
CA GLY A 172 2.52 -19.12 17.78
C GLY A 172 2.97 -20.25 18.73
N SER A 173 2.16 -20.55 19.75
CA SER A 173 2.45 -21.58 20.76
C SER A 173 1.88 -22.96 20.40
N ASN A 174 0.75 -23.00 19.70
CA ASN A 174 0.08 -24.19 19.20
C ASN A 174 -0.08 -24.10 17.68
N ASP A 175 -0.28 -25.22 17.00
CA ASP A 175 -0.52 -25.22 15.55
C ASP A 175 -1.67 -24.26 15.15
N CYS A 176 -2.75 -24.13 15.92
CA CYS A 176 -3.84 -23.17 15.68
C CYS A 176 -4.50 -22.68 16.98
N ALA A 177 -5.17 -21.53 16.92
CA ALA A 177 -5.90 -20.98 18.07
C ALA A 177 -7.31 -21.59 18.15
N LYS A 178 -7.55 -22.40 19.19
CA LYS A 178 -8.89 -22.98 19.44
C LYS A 178 -9.83 -21.94 20.01
N VAL A 179 -11.09 -21.95 19.57
CA VAL A 179 -12.12 -21.01 20.06
C VAL A 179 -12.21 -20.99 21.58
N LYS A 180 -12.17 -22.17 22.22
CA LYS A 180 -12.28 -22.31 23.67
C LYS A 180 -11.14 -21.63 24.44
N ASP A 181 -9.95 -21.54 23.84
CA ASP A 181 -8.78 -20.91 24.45
C ASP A 181 -8.79 -19.41 24.20
N VAL A 182 -9.18 -18.99 22.99
CA VAL A 182 -9.42 -17.58 22.64
C VAL A 182 -10.50 -16.96 23.54
N GLU A 183 -11.59 -17.67 23.79
CA GLU A 183 -12.67 -17.22 24.70
C GLU A 183 -12.18 -17.03 26.14
N LYS A 184 -11.34 -17.94 26.64
CA LYS A 184 -10.81 -17.87 28.01
C LYS A 184 -9.89 -16.66 28.19
N GLU A 185 -8.99 -16.42 27.24
CA GLU A 185 -8.10 -15.26 27.27
C GLU A 185 -8.87 -13.94 27.07
N ALA A 186 -9.84 -13.93 26.15
CA ALA A 186 -10.67 -12.75 25.92
C ALA A 186 -11.52 -12.38 27.14
N GLN A 187 -12.01 -13.36 27.92
CA GLN A 187 -12.73 -13.12 29.17
C GLN A 187 -11.84 -12.49 30.25
N GLN A 188 -10.56 -12.87 30.34
CA GLN A 188 -9.62 -12.25 31.28
C GLN A 188 -9.38 -10.77 30.99
N ILE A 189 -9.60 -10.34 29.74
CA ILE A 189 -9.45 -8.95 29.27
C ILE A 189 -10.82 -8.22 29.28
N GLY A 190 -11.87 -8.85 29.79
CA GLY A 190 -13.21 -8.25 29.94
C GLY A 190 -14.03 -8.21 28.65
N ILE A 191 -13.81 -9.14 27.71
CA ILE A 191 -14.63 -9.31 26.51
C ILE A 191 -15.56 -10.50 26.69
N ASP A 192 -16.88 -10.27 26.57
CA ASP A 192 -17.88 -11.32 26.70
C ASP A 192 -17.78 -12.37 25.59
N LYS A 193 -18.06 -13.64 25.93
CA LYS A 193 -18.03 -14.77 25.00
C LYS A 193 -18.89 -14.54 23.74
N SER A 194 -20.09 -13.98 23.91
CA SER A 194 -20.99 -13.65 22.79
C SER A 194 -20.45 -12.57 21.85
N THR A 195 -19.57 -11.70 22.35
CA THR A 195 -18.89 -10.68 21.56
C THR A 195 -17.72 -11.29 20.79
N VAL A 196 -16.98 -12.22 21.42
CA VAL A 196 -15.86 -12.94 20.79
C VAL A 196 -16.35 -13.76 19.59
N GLU A 197 -17.43 -14.53 19.74
CA GLU A 197 -18.01 -15.33 18.66
C GLU A 197 -18.42 -14.46 17.46
N LYS A 198 -19.11 -13.33 17.71
CA LYS A 198 -19.50 -12.38 16.65
C LYS A 198 -18.29 -11.80 15.93
N LEU A 199 -17.26 -11.41 16.68
CA LEU A 199 -16.06 -10.82 16.12
C LEU A 199 -15.23 -11.84 15.32
N ILE A 200 -15.16 -13.10 15.74
CA ILE A 200 -14.52 -14.18 14.97
C ILE A 200 -15.27 -14.44 13.67
N ILE A 201 -16.61 -14.48 13.68
CA ILE A 201 -17.42 -14.64 12.47
C ILE A 201 -17.19 -13.47 11.50
N ASP A 202 -17.17 -12.24 12.02
CA ASP A 202 -16.89 -11.04 11.22
C ASP A 202 -15.49 -11.09 10.61
N MET A 203 -14.47 -11.43 11.41
CA MET A 203 -13.08 -11.54 10.96
C MET A 203 -12.88 -12.64 9.92
N ARG A 204 -13.62 -13.75 10.03
CA ARG A 204 -13.63 -14.80 9.02
C ARG A 204 -14.26 -14.31 7.72
N LYS A 205 -15.41 -13.64 7.80
CA LYS A 205 -16.11 -13.09 6.61
C LYS A 205 -15.27 -12.03 5.89
N SER A 206 -14.50 -11.24 6.63
CA SER A 206 -13.61 -10.24 6.07
C SER A 206 -12.25 -10.79 5.65
N GLY A 207 -12.00 -12.10 5.79
CA GLY A 207 -10.75 -12.73 5.38
C GLY A 207 -9.54 -12.37 6.24
N ILE A 208 -9.74 -11.87 7.47
CA ILE A 208 -8.63 -11.56 8.40
C ILE A 208 -8.09 -12.85 9.05
N ILE A 209 -8.98 -13.81 9.30
CA ILE A 209 -8.66 -15.11 9.87
C ILE A 209 -9.28 -16.22 9.03
N TYR A 210 -8.64 -17.38 8.99
CA TYR A 210 -9.17 -18.58 8.35
C TYR A 210 -9.27 -19.74 9.34
N GLU A 211 -10.22 -20.64 9.07
CA GLU A 211 -10.44 -21.84 9.87
C GLU A 211 -9.58 -22.98 9.31
N SER A 212 -8.55 -23.38 10.06
CA SER A 212 -7.60 -24.43 9.65
C SER A 212 -8.11 -25.84 9.98
N LYS A 213 -8.83 -25.98 11.10
CA LYS A 213 -9.51 -27.20 11.59
C LYS A 213 -10.83 -26.75 12.24
N PRO A 214 -11.82 -27.65 12.42
CA PRO A 214 -13.07 -27.28 13.09
C PRO A 214 -12.82 -26.59 14.43
N GLU A 215 -13.38 -25.39 14.61
CA GLU A 215 -13.16 -24.54 15.80
C GLU A 215 -11.70 -24.10 16.04
N CYS A 216 -10.86 -24.07 14.99
CA CYS A 216 -9.45 -23.69 15.10
C CYS A 216 -9.03 -22.67 14.03
N TYR A 217 -8.66 -21.48 14.49
CA TYR A 217 -8.43 -20.32 13.64
C TYR A 217 -6.94 -19.97 13.59
N LYS A 218 -6.52 -19.47 12.42
CA LYS A 218 -5.21 -18.85 12.21
C LYS A 218 -5.42 -17.50 11.51
N LYS A 219 -4.50 -16.59 11.76
CA LYS A 219 -4.37 -15.36 10.99
C LYS A 219 -3.96 -15.71 9.57
N VAL A 220 -4.61 -15.08 8.58
CA VAL A 220 -4.27 -15.23 7.15
C VAL A 220 -2.88 -14.66 6.91
#